data_AF-A0A955D250-F1
#
_entry.id   AF-A0A955D250-F1
#
_cell.length_a   1.000
_cell.length_b   1.000
_cell.length_c   1.000
_cell.angle_alpha   90.00
_cell.angle_beta   90.00
_cell.angle_gamma   90.00
#
_symmetry.space_group_name_H-M   'P 1'
#
loop_
_entity.id
_entity.type
_entity.pdbx_description
1 polymer ?
#
loop_
_entity_poly.entity_id
_entity_poly.type
_entity_poly.pdbx_seq_one_letter_code
_entity_poly.pdbx_strand_id
1 'polypeptide(L)'
;LVNLSALINTTYLPFGATGAWAAENQVAQDNNAQSLNNATAAQRCVTKSGALYCNDRWDLVDASAKEGFKLEDVKVEDLPESMRGMTPEERKAHIAAMAKKRAELQQQIADLGKQRDAFVEAEQTRLAAESGQESFGTALRRAVRAQAEGKGIAFGG
;
A
#
# COMPACT_ATOMS: atom_id res chain seq x y z
N LEU A 1 4.59 1.90 -11.54
CA LEU A 1 3.67 1.90 -10.38
C LEU A 1 2.43 1.03 -10.58
N VAL A 2 1.66 1.20 -11.66
CA VAL A 2 0.44 0.38 -11.90
C VAL A 2 0.72 -1.13 -11.85
N ASN A 3 1.73 -1.62 -12.60
CA ASN A 3 2.12 -3.03 -12.56
C ASN A 3 2.58 -3.49 -11.17
N LEU A 4 3.28 -2.62 -10.42
CA LEU A 4 3.73 -2.95 -9.05
C LEU A 4 2.53 -3.08 -8.08
N SER A 5 1.45 -2.32 -8.30
CA SER A 5 0.22 -2.45 -7.52
C SER A 5 -0.39 -3.84 -7.67
N ALA A 6 -0.45 -4.33 -8.90
CA ALA A 6 -0.92 -5.68 -9.21
C ALA A 6 0.02 -6.75 -8.63
N LEU A 7 1.34 -6.55 -8.70
CA LEU A 7 2.31 -7.47 -8.13
C LEU A 7 2.21 -7.59 -6.61
N ILE A 8 1.94 -6.49 -5.89
CA ILE A 8 1.68 -6.55 -4.43
C ILE A 8 0.49 -7.46 -4.12
N ASN A 9 -0.58 -7.46 -4.93
CA ASN A 9 -1.74 -8.34 -4.70
C ASN A 9 -1.34 -9.82 -4.66
N THR A 10 -0.31 -10.20 -5.42
CA THR A 10 0.19 -11.58 -5.47
C THR A 10 0.94 -12.02 -4.21
N THR A 11 1.16 -11.11 -3.26
CA THR A 11 1.83 -11.39 -1.99
C THR A 11 0.84 -11.57 -0.84
N TYR A 12 -0.46 -11.31 -1.04
CA TYR A 12 -1.47 -11.52 -0.02
C TYR A 12 -1.75 -13.01 0.16
N LEU A 13 -1.88 -13.42 1.42
CA LEU A 13 -2.23 -14.76 1.85
C LEU A 13 -3.60 -14.69 2.56
N PRO A 14 -4.70 -14.67 1.79
CA PRO A 14 -6.03 -14.44 2.34
C PRO A 14 -6.47 -15.57 3.27
N PHE A 15 -6.87 -15.24 4.50
CA PHE A 15 -7.36 -16.21 5.48
C PHE A 15 -8.69 -15.79 6.11
N GLY A 16 -9.38 -16.78 6.68
CA GLY A 16 -10.68 -16.61 7.32
C GLY A 16 -11.81 -16.26 6.35
N ALA A 17 -13.00 -16.05 6.91
CA ALA A 17 -14.24 -15.90 6.14
C ALA A 17 -14.23 -14.72 5.15
N THR A 18 -13.48 -13.65 5.43
CA THR A 18 -13.43 -12.44 4.59
C THR A 18 -12.19 -12.36 3.70
N GLY A 19 -11.25 -13.30 3.81
CA GLY A 19 -9.96 -13.27 3.12
C GLY A 19 -10.08 -13.15 1.60
N ALA A 20 -10.83 -14.06 0.98
CA ALA A 20 -10.99 -14.10 -0.48
C ALA A 20 -11.64 -12.81 -1.01
N TRP A 21 -12.76 -12.40 -0.41
CA TRP A 21 -13.43 -11.15 -0.77
C TRP A 21 -12.52 -9.92 -0.63
N ALA A 22 -11.75 -9.84 0.46
CA ALA A 22 -10.88 -8.70 0.69
C ALA A 22 -9.74 -8.62 -0.35
N ALA A 23 -9.15 -9.77 -0.72
CA ALA A 23 -8.15 -9.85 -1.78
C ALA A 23 -8.73 -9.43 -3.15
N GLU A 24 -9.92 -9.91 -3.51
CA GLU A 24 -10.63 -9.50 -4.73
C GLU A 24 -10.95 -8.00 -4.72
N ASN A 25 -11.36 -7.47 -3.57
CA ASN A 25 -11.61 -6.04 -3.42
C ASN A 25 -10.33 -5.21 -3.65
N GLN A 26 -9.13 -5.71 -3.29
CA GLN A 26 -7.89 -5.00 -3.65
C GLN A 26 -7.72 -4.85 -5.16
N VAL A 27 -8.03 -5.90 -5.93
CA VAL A 27 -8.00 -5.88 -7.39
C VAL A 27 -9.06 -4.93 -7.94
N ALA A 28 -10.28 -4.97 -7.41
CA ALA A 28 -11.36 -4.07 -7.82
C ALA A 28 -11.00 -2.59 -7.59
N GLN A 29 -10.42 -2.27 -6.43
CA GLN A 29 -10.00 -0.90 -6.12
C GLN A 29 -8.77 -0.46 -6.96
N ASP A 30 -7.86 -1.38 -7.28
CA ASP A 30 -6.76 -1.12 -8.22
C ASP A 30 -7.31 -0.74 -9.61
N ASN A 31 -8.31 -1.50 -10.09
CA ASN A 31 -8.99 -1.22 -11.36
C ASN A 31 -9.76 0.10 -11.34
N ASN A 32 -10.47 0.41 -10.25
CA ASN A 32 -11.18 1.68 -10.08
C ASN A 32 -10.22 2.86 -10.17
N ALA A 33 -9.08 2.81 -9.47
CA ALA A 33 -8.08 3.86 -9.52
C ALA A 33 -7.48 4.02 -10.93
N GLN A 34 -7.23 2.90 -11.62
CA GLN A 34 -6.76 2.90 -13.00
C GLN A 34 -7.77 3.51 -13.98
N SER A 35 -9.07 3.25 -13.78
CA SER A 35 -10.14 3.80 -14.63
C SER A 35 -10.26 5.33 -14.55
N LEU A 36 -9.83 5.92 -13.44
CA LEU A 36 -9.89 7.37 -13.24
C LEU A 36 -8.77 8.08 -14.00
N ASN A 37 -7.52 7.68 -13.78
CA ASN A 37 -6.33 8.11 -14.53
C ASN A 37 -5.05 7.47 -13.93
N ASN A 38 -3.95 7.59 -14.67
CA ASN A 38 -2.64 7.07 -14.26
C ASN A 38 -2.09 7.68 -12.96
N ALA A 39 -2.38 8.96 -12.68
CA ALA A 39 -1.90 9.61 -11.46
C ALA A 39 -2.61 9.06 -10.22
N THR A 40 -3.92 8.85 -10.29
CA THR A 40 -4.72 8.21 -9.24
C THR A 40 -4.28 6.76 -9.00
N ALA A 41 -4.02 5.99 -10.07
CA ALA A 41 -3.50 4.63 -9.95
C ALA A 41 -2.11 4.58 -9.31
N ALA A 42 -1.21 5.49 -9.70
CA ALA A 42 0.10 5.64 -9.10
C ALA A 42 0.01 5.98 -7.60
N GLN A 43 -0.85 6.94 -7.23
CA GLN A 43 -1.05 7.33 -5.85
C GLN A 43 -1.60 6.18 -4.99
N ARG A 44 -2.58 5.44 -5.50
CA ARG A 44 -3.11 4.24 -4.83
C ARG A 44 -2.01 3.21 -4.56
N CYS A 45 -1.16 2.94 -5.55
CA CYS A 45 -0.05 2.00 -5.41
C CYS A 45 0.88 2.40 -4.25
N VAL A 46 1.29 3.67 -4.18
CA VAL A 46 2.15 4.20 -3.10
C VAL A 46 1.46 4.15 -1.74
N THR A 47 0.18 4.51 -1.67
CA THR A 47 -0.57 4.44 -0.40
C THR A 47 -0.69 3.01 0.10
N LYS A 48 -1.03 2.07 -0.79
CA LYS A 48 -1.18 0.64 -0.49
C LYS A 48 0.11 -0.03 -0.06
N SER A 49 1.26 0.42 -0.57
CA SER A 49 2.57 -0.10 -0.16
C SER A 49 3.05 0.44 1.18
N GLY A 50 2.43 1.50 1.71
CA GLY A 50 2.87 2.18 2.92
C GLY A 50 2.56 1.41 4.20
N ALA A 51 3.34 1.67 5.26
CA ALA A 51 3.24 0.97 6.55
C ALA A 51 1.87 1.12 7.26
N LEU A 52 1.11 2.19 6.95
CA LEU A 52 -0.22 2.42 7.50
C LEU A 52 -1.30 1.55 6.84
N TYR A 53 -1.00 0.92 5.70
CA TYR A 53 -1.94 0.07 4.98
C TYR A 53 -1.86 -1.37 5.49
N CYS A 54 -2.62 -1.66 6.54
CA CYS A 54 -2.56 -2.94 7.25
C CYS A 54 -3.82 -3.79 7.03
N ASN A 55 -3.61 -5.08 6.77
CA ASN A 55 -4.62 -6.07 6.40
C ASN A 55 -4.62 -7.28 7.34
N ASP A 56 -4.14 -7.10 8.58
CA ASP A 56 -3.96 -8.15 9.60
C ASP A 56 -5.22 -9.00 9.89
N ARG A 57 -6.42 -8.47 9.62
CA ARG A 57 -7.68 -9.20 9.79
C ARG A 57 -7.93 -10.27 8.73
N TRP A 58 -7.26 -10.21 7.58
CA TRP A 58 -7.60 -11.05 6.44
C TRP A 58 -6.39 -11.53 5.62
N ASP A 59 -5.19 -11.02 5.88
CA ASP A 59 -3.94 -11.42 5.22
C ASP A 59 -2.91 -11.95 6.23
N LEU A 60 -2.44 -13.18 6.05
CA LEU A 60 -1.53 -13.85 6.97
C LEU A 60 -0.16 -13.18 7.06
N VAL A 61 0.30 -12.48 6.02
CA VAL A 61 1.59 -11.77 6.08
C VAL A 61 1.50 -10.61 7.07
N ASP A 62 0.46 -9.78 6.97
CA ASP A 62 0.24 -8.66 7.90
C ASP A 62 -0.13 -9.15 9.29
N ALA A 63 -0.95 -10.20 9.39
CA ALA A 63 -1.33 -10.80 10.66
C ALA A 63 -0.12 -11.34 11.42
N SER A 64 0.78 -12.05 10.72
CA SER A 64 2.01 -12.64 11.30
C SER A 64 3.04 -11.61 11.76
N ALA A 65 2.91 -10.35 11.32
CA ALA A 65 3.74 -9.25 11.79
C ALA A 65 3.20 -8.60 13.08
N LYS A 66 1.99 -8.96 13.52
CA LYS A 66 1.39 -8.42 14.74
C LYS A 66 1.84 -9.19 15.97
N GLU A 67 2.15 -8.44 17.02
CA GLU A 67 2.41 -9.00 18.34
C GLU A 67 1.19 -9.81 18.81
N GLY A 68 1.44 -11.03 19.30
CA GLY A 68 0.41 -11.92 19.81
C GLY A 68 -0.33 -12.76 18.76
N PHE A 69 -0.08 -12.56 17.45
CA PHE A 69 -0.62 -13.47 16.44
C PHE A 69 0.05 -14.85 16.51
N LYS A 70 -0.76 -15.91 16.48
CA LYS A 70 -0.30 -17.31 16.47
C LYS A 70 -0.90 -18.01 15.28
N LEU A 71 -0.04 -18.41 14.34
CA LEU A 71 -0.46 -19.15 13.15
C LEU A 71 -1.09 -20.50 13.50
N GLU A 72 -0.67 -21.08 14.62
CA GLU A 72 -1.14 -22.35 15.15
C GLU A 72 -2.62 -22.31 15.58
N ASP A 73 -3.14 -21.12 15.91
CA ASP A 73 -4.53 -20.92 16.29
C ASP A 73 -5.46 -20.76 15.07
N VAL A 74 -4.90 -20.61 13.86
CA VAL A 74 -5.66 -20.50 12.61
C VAL A 74 -6.08 -21.90 12.15
N LYS A 75 -7.38 -22.09 11.95
CA LYS A 75 -7.93 -23.37 11.49
C LYS A 75 -7.48 -23.68 10.07
N VAL A 76 -7.29 -24.96 9.76
CA VAL A 76 -6.80 -25.40 8.46
C VAL A 76 -7.76 -25.00 7.33
N GLU A 77 -9.07 -25.07 7.57
CA GLU A 77 -10.10 -24.64 6.62
C GLU A 77 -10.06 -23.13 6.32
N ASP A 78 -9.59 -22.32 7.27
CA ASP A 78 -9.48 -20.87 7.14
C ASP A 78 -8.20 -20.44 6.42
N LEU A 79 -7.24 -21.35 6.21
CA LEU A 79 -6.03 -21.07 5.44
C LEU A 79 -6.31 -20.99 3.93
N PRO A 80 -5.48 -20.23 3.18
CA PRO A 80 -5.44 -20.33 1.73
C PRO A 80 -5.33 -21.78 1.27
N GLU A 81 -6.01 -22.12 0.17
CA GLU A 81 -6.04 -23.49 -0.36
C GLU A 81 -4.64 -24.10 -0.53
N SER A 82 -3.70 -23.32 -1.08
CA SER A 82 -2.30 -23.72 -1.27
C SER A 82 -1.57 -24.09 0.02
N MET A 83 -2.02 -23.58 1.18
CA MET A 83 -1.38 -23.77 2.47
C MET A 83 -2.03 -24.87 3.33
N ARG A 84 -3.21 -25.38 2.96
CA ARG A 84 -3.93 -26.38 3.78
C ARG A 84 -3.16 -27.69 3.90
N GLY A 85 -2.52 -28.12 2.82
CA GLY A 85 -1.69 -29.33 2.78
C GLY A 85 -0.26 -29.15 3.30
N MET A 86 0.16 -27.92 3.61
CA MET A 86 1.50 -27.64 4.12
C MET A 86 1.63 -28.01 5.60
N THR A 87 2.82 -28.44 6.02
CA THR A 87 3.20 -28.59 7.42
C THR A 87 3.29 -27.23 8.13
N PRO A 88 3.28 -27.17 9.47
CA PRO A 88 3.49 -25.91 10.19
C PRO A 88 4.76 -25.16 9.79
N GLU A 89 5.86 -25.87 9.58
CA GLU A 89 7.15 -25.32 9.15
C GLU A 89 7.07 -24.75 7.73
N GLU A 90 6.42 -25.48 6.81
CA GLU A 90 6.22 -25.04 5.44
C GLU A 90 5.32 -23.79 5.36
N ARG A 91 4.27 -23.73 6.19
CA ARG A 91 3.41 -22.53 6.28
C ARG A 91 4.21 -21.31 6.74
N LYS A 92 5.04 -21.45 7.78
CA LYS A 92 5.91 -20.37 8.28
C LYS A 92 6.90 -19.93 7.21
N ALA A 93 7.54 -20.87 6.51
CA ALA A 93 8.45 -20.57 5.41
C ALA A 93 7.76 -19.86 4.25
N HIS A 94 6.53 -20.27 3.90
CA HIS A 94 5.74 -19.66 2.84
C HIS A 94 5.35 -18.22 3.17
N ILE A 95 4.86 -17.96 4.38
CA ILE A 95 4.54 -16.61 4.85
C ILE A 95 5.80 -15.72 4.82
N ALA A 96 6.94 -16.23 5.32
CA ALA A 96 8.20 -15.48 5.30
C ALA A 96 8.67 -15.15 3.87
N ALA A 97 8.51 -16.08 2.93
CA ALA A 97 8.82 -15.84 1.52
C ALA A 97 7.93 -14.75 0.90
N MET A 98 6.62 -14.78 1.19
CA MET A 98 5.69 -13.75 0.73
C MET A 98 5.96 -12.38 1.37
N ALA A 99 6.28 -12.36 2.67
CA ALA A 99 6.68 -11.15 3.38
C ALA A 99 7.94 -10.51 2.76
N LYS A 100 8.96 -11.32 2.46
CA LYS A 100 10.18 -10.85 1.79
C LYS A 100 9.88 -10.26 0.41
N LYS A 101 9.13 -11.00 -0.42
CA LYS A 101 8.72 -10.52 -1.75
C LYS A 101 7.93 -9.21 -1.67
N ARG A 102 7.03 -9.09 -0.68
CA ARG A 102 6.26 -7.87 -0.44
C ARG A 102 7.17 -6.70 -0.07
N ALA A 103 8.12 -6.90 0.83
CA ALA A 103 9.07 -5.87 1.24
C ALA A 103 9.92 -5.36 0.05
N GLU A 104 10.38 -6.26 -0.81
CA GLU A 104 11.11 -5.90 -2.04
C GLU A 104 10.25 -5.05 -3.00
N LEU A 105 8.98 -5.42 -3.19
CA LEU A 105 8.04 -4.65 -4.00
C LEU A 105 7.72 -3.29 -3.38
N GLN A 106 7.52 -3.23 -2.06
CA GLN A 106 7.26 -1.99 -1.33
C GLN A 106 8.45 -1.02 -1.46
N GLN A 107 9.68 -1.52 -1.40
CA GLN A 107 10.87 -0.71 -1.61
C GLN A 107 10.90 -0.13 -3.02
N GLN A 108 10.67 -0.95 -4.06
CA GLN A 108 10.59 -0.49 -5.44
C GLN A 108 9.51 0.58 -5.65
N ILE A 109 8.34 0.41 -5.01
CA ILE A 109 7.24 1.38 -5.08
C ILE A 109 7.62 2.68 -4.37
N ALA A 110 8.27 2.61 -3.20
CA ALA A 110 8.71 3.78 -2.47
C ALA A 110 9.72 4.61 -3.29
N ASP A 111 10.70 3.94 -3.92
CA ASP A 111 11.72 4.61 -4.72
C ASP A 111 11.12 5.24 -5.98
N LEU A 112 10.26 4.50 -6.70
CA LEU A 112 9.59 5.03 -7.89
C LEU A 112 8.57 6.12 -7.54
N GLY A 113 7.92 6.02 -6.37
CA GLY A 113 7.03 7.04 -5.82
C GLY A 113 7.76 8.36 -5.59
N LYS A 114 8.94 8.31 -4.94
CA LYS A 114 9.81 9.49 -4.75
C LYS A 114 10.23 10.13 -6.06
N GLN A 115 10.63 9.33 -7.05
CA GLN A 115 11.02 9.84 -8.37
C GLN A 115 9.86 10.55 -9.07
N ARG A 116 8.65 9.97 -8.99
CA ARG A 116 7.43 10.59 -9.52
C ARG A 116 7.13 11.92 -8.82
N ASP A 117 7.18 11.96 -7.50
CA ASP A 117 6.87 13.16 -6.73
C ASP A 117 7.84 14.29 -7.04
N ALA A 118 9.14 14.00 -7.10
CA ALA A 118 10.18 14.96 -7.49
C ALA A 118 9.95 15.51 -8.91
N PHE A 119 9.58 14.65 -9.87
CA PHE A 119 9.27 15.09 -11.23
C PHE A 119 8.05 16.00 -11.27
N VAL A 120 6.96 15.63 -10.57
CA VAL A 120 5.74 16.44 -10.53
C VAL A 120 6.01 17.79 -9.87
N GLU A 121 6.78 17.84 -8.80
CA GLU A 121 7.15 19.09 -8.13
C GLU A 121 7.99 20.01 -9.03
N ALA A 122 8.99 19.45 -9.72
CA ALA A 122 9.81 20.20 -10.66
C ALA A 122 8.96 20.79 -11.80
N GLU A 123 8.05 19.99 -12.37
CA GLU A 123 7.19 20.42 -13.47
C GLU A 123 6.16 21.47 -13.02
N GLN A 124 5.58 21.31 -11.83
CA GLN A 124 4.70 22.34 -11.26
C GLN A 124 5.43 23.66 -11.03
N THR A 125 6.69 23.61 -10.59
CA THR A 125 7.54 24.79 -10.40
C THR A 125 7.83 25.48 -11.74
N ARG A 126 8.18 24.70 -12.77
CA ARG A 126 8.40 25.21 -14.14
C ARG A 126 7.16 25.92 -14.68
N LEU A 127 5.99 25.29 -14.58
CA LEU A 127 4.73 25.85 -15.06
C LEU A 127 4.29 27.09 -14.27
N ALA A 128 4.54 27.14 -12.97
CA ALA A 128 4.26 28.32 -12.15
C ALA A 128 5.15 29.51 -12.54
N ALA A 129 6.44 29.26 -12.83
CA ALA A 129 7.36 30.28 -13.31
C ALA A 129 6.94 30.84 -14.69
N GLU A 130 6.39 30.00 -15.57
CA GLU A 130 5.91 30.40 -16.90
C GLU A 130 4.58 31.16 -16.87
N SER A 131 3.67 30.78 -15.96
CA SER A 131 2.33 31.39 -15.85
C SER A 131 2.26 32.58 -14.88
N GLY A 132 3.24 32.73 -13.98
CA GLY A 132 3.25 33.76 -12.93
C GLY A 132 2.16 33.56 -11.86
N GLN A 133 1.47 32.42 -11.84
CA GLN A 133 0.36 32.14 -10.92
C GLN A 133 0.63 30.89 -10.07
N GLU A 134 0.34 31.01 -8.77
CA GLU A 134 0.37 29.88 -7.83
C GLU A 134 -0.80 28.90 -8.14
N SER A 135 -0.53 27.60 -8.14
CA SER A 135 -1.60 26.61 -8.36
C SER A 135 -2.54 26.53 -7.13
N PHE A 136 -3.83 26.32 -7.38
CA PHE A 136 -4.82 26.14 -6.32
C PHE A 136 -4.42 25.05 -5.30
N GLY A 137 -3.82 23.95 -5.79
CA GLY A 137 -3.35 22.87 -4.92
C GLY A 137 -2.24 23.31 -3.96
N THR A 138 -1.34 24.19 -4.39
CA THR A 138 -0.28 24.75 -3.52
C THR A 138 -0.87 25.67 -2.46
N ALA A 139 -1.79 26.56 -2.86
CA ALA A 139 -2.49 27.44 -1.92
C ALA A 139 -3.27 26.65 -0.86
N LEU A 140 -3.97 25.58 -1.27
CA LEU A 140 -4.74 24.71 -0.38
C LEU A 140 -3.82 23.96 0.60
N ARG A 141 -2.72 23.35 0.13
CA ARG A 141 -1.75 22.66 1.00
C ARG A 141 -1.18 23.60 2.07
N ARG A 142 -0.82 24.84 1.69
CA ARG A 142 -0.35 25.86 2.63
C ARG A 142 -1.39 26.16 3.70
N ALA A 143 -2.65 26.35 3.31
CA ALA A 143 -3.75 26.63 4.24
C ALA A 143 -3.99 25.48 5.23
N VAL A 144 -4.01 24.23 4.74
CA VAL A 144 -4.19 23.04 5.60
C VAL A 144 -3.02 22.88 6.57
N ARG A 145 -1.78 23.09 6.10
CA ARG A 145 -0.58 23.00 6.95
C ARG A 145 -0.61 24.04 8.07
N ALA A 146 -0.94 25.30 7.74
CA ALA A 146 -1.07 26.37 8.73
C ALA A 146 -2.15 26.07 9.79
N GLN A 147 -3.29 25.49 9.37
CA GLN A 147 -4.35 25.07 10.31
C GLN A 147 -3.89 23.92 11.22
N ALA A 148 -3.15 22.96 10.68
CA ALA A 148 -2.63 21.82 11.44
C ALA A 148 -1.55 22.26 12.45
N GLU A 149 -0.65 23.14 12.05
CA GLU A 149 0.36 23.75 12.94
C GLU A 149 -0.31 24.56 14.06
N GLY A 150 -1.35 25.34 13.75
CA GLY A 150 -2.17 26.04 14.76
C GLY A 150 -2.88 25.11 15.76
N LYS A 151 -2.99 23.81 15.45
CA LYS A 151 -3.50 22.75 16.34
C LYS A 151 -2.39 21.91 16.98
N GLY A 152 -1.12 22.31 16.84
CA GLY A 152 0.02 21.63 17.45
C GLY A 152 0.54 20.42 16.67
N ILE A 153 0.13 20.24 15.41
CA ILE A 153 0.66 19.16 14.55
C ILE A 153 1.96 19.63 13.90
N ALA A 154 3.07 18.94 14.20
CA ALA A 154 4.36 19.18 13.57
C ALA A 154 4.56 18.25 12.36
N PHE A 155 4.99 18.81 11.24
CA PHE A 155 5.33 18.05 10.04
C PHE A 155 6.86 17.90 9.99
N GLY A 156 7.36 16.67 10.13
CA GLY A 156 8.79 16.36 10.00
C GLY A 156 9.32 16.72 8.60
N GLY A 157 10.53 17.29 8.57
CA GLY A 157 11.25 17.65 7.34
C GLY A 157 11.90 16.47 6.65
#